data_AF-A0A1U7GJA0-F1
#
_entry.id   AF-A0A1U7GJA0-F1
#
_cell.length_a   1.000
_cell.length_b   1.000
_cell.length_c   1.000
_cell.angle_alpha   90.00
_cell.angle_beta   90.00
_cell.angle_gamma   90.00
#
_symmetry.space_group_name_H-M   'P 1'
#
loop_
_entity.id
_entity.type
_entity.pdbx_description
1 polymer ?
#
loop_
_entity_poly.entity_id
_entity_poly.type
_entity_poly.pdbx_seq_one_letter_code
_entity_poly.pdbx_strand_id
1 'polypeptide(L)'
;MSTTRFRNRLLAGGMLLAASSAAPALADDPKATPPDVAKTEKAEVEVPAVSLLDAMRDGLVDVQAEGKGDGRMTVAVTNRSKRRLNVVLPPGLVASGAAGQFGGMGGMGGGMGGMGGGMGGMGGGMGGMGGGMGGMGGGMGGGMGGGMMGGGMGSRTMPPMMGMMMLARLIMALCGDYDSWDQRSLASGMMGGMGGMGMGGGMGGMGGMGGMGGMGGGMRSVAPTGLPYAALKPGQTRKLPTRLVSLSPPTDEGSIRLPAEGEKLQLGDVSQLGGDARVEKALRRLAAEKAPESISQLVMWRVAQGLDWATIAQMAERRGKNYEYELTLAQDFVDRLETLKDDESGVLLFQVEAKGSDSEVTAAELTKALKDRAVLGLWAREGVPAEPTGPAVACRIRVDGEEATVQVASSNSTGQAWVPFGKFTLAVPRKEGSLDAAVLADELAGGVLSRLVRAQVSQGPREKGKATYRIKIDNASPLILNGLAIAGVEKGAEEPKELSGICISPRRSMTFPASEEVVKELGLKKGVRVTAADLSGL
;
A
#
# COMPACT_ATOMS: atom_id res chain seq x y z
N MET A 1 65.56 6.90 -62.69
CA MET A 1 64.83 8.17 -62.88
C MET A 1 64.11 8.48 -61.58
N SER A 2 64.13 9.66 -61.03
CA SER A 2 64.86 10.88 -61.30
C SER A 2 64.58 11.68 -60.04
N THR A 3 65.62 12.03 -59.27
CA THR A 3 66.01 13.43 -59.08
C THR A 3 64.98 14.22 -58.25
N THR A 4 65.35 14.94 -57.19
CA THR A 4 66.44 15.92 -57.20
C THR A 4 66.62 16.47 -55.79
N ARG A 5 67.83 16.25 -55.23
CA ARG A 5 68.77 17.18 -54.56
C ARG A 5 68.27 17.99 -53.33
N PHE A 6 69.05 18.12 -52.25
CA PHE A 6 70.42 18.66 -52.22
C PHE A 6 71.25 18.24 -50.97
N ARG A 7 72.59 18.41 -51.08
CA ARG A 7 73.76 18.00 -50.24
C ARG A 7 74.03 18.87 -48.99
N ASN A 8 74.73 18.34 -47.97
CA ASN A 8 76.00 18.84 -47.35
C ASN A 8 76.30 18.19 -45.96
N ARG A 9 77.50 17.60 -45.75
CA ARG A 9 78.69 18.08 -44.97
C ARG A 9 78.64 17.89 -43.44
N LEU A 10 79.72 17.26 -42.91
CA LEU A 10 80.31 17.36 -41.55
C LEU A 10 79.44 17.01 -40.31
N LEU A 11 80.11 16.48 -39.26
CA LEU A 11 79.62 16.16 -37.90
C LEU A 11 78.68 14.95 -37.74
N ALA A 12 78.88 14.22 -36.62
CA ALA A 12 78.13 13.02 -36.16
C ALA A 12 78.19 11.77 -37.06
N GLY A 13 78.17 10.60 -36.43
CA GLY A 13 77.84 9.33 -37.09
C GLY A 13 78.83 8.19 -36.91
N GLY A 14 78.23 7.01 -36.82
CA GLY A 14 78.82 5.73 -37.22
C GLY A 14 79.42 4.92 -36.08
N MET A 15 79.26 3.61 -36.01
CA MET A 15 78.61 2.60 -36.87
C MET A 15 78.93 1.31 -36.09
N LEU A 16 77.96 0.60 -35.49
CA LEU A 16 77.18 -0.50 -36.09
C LEU A 16 77.94 -1.84 -36.17
N LEU A 17 77.18 -2.91 -35.89
CA LEU A 17 77.25 -4.28 -36.46
C LEU A 17 78.32 -5.21 -35.87
N ALA A 18 78.17 -6.53 -35.78
CA ALA A 18 77.07 -7.48 -36.03
C ALA A 18 77.59 -8.89 -35.67
N ALA A 19 76.69 -9.82 -35.33
CA ALA A 19 76.64 -11.25 -35.75
C ALA A 19 75.56 -11.96 -34.91
N SER A 20 74.32 -12.16 -35.37
CA SER A 20 73.80 -13.18 -36.30
C SER A 20 73.80 -14.62 -35.76
N SER A 21 72.62 -15.15 -35.40
CA SER A 21 72.15 -16.48 -35.87
C SER A 21 70.70 -16.80 -35.43
N ALA A 22 69.84 -16.97 -36.44
CA ALA A 22 68.73 -17.93 -36.60
C ALA A 22 67.54 -17.98 -35.60
N ALA A 23 66.36 -17.60 -36.11
CA ALA A 23 65.04 -18.09 -35.67
C ALA A 23 64.64 -19.38 -36.44
N PRO A 24 63.68 -20.18 -35.95
CA PRO A 24 62.26 -19.90 -36.22
C PRO A 24 61.41 -19.97 -34.92
N ALA A 25 60.55 -18.97 -34.66
CA ALA A 25 59.14 -18.92 -35.05
C ALA A 25 58.25 -20.01 -34.41
N LEU A 26 57.57 -19.64 -33.32
CA LEU A 26 56.10 -19.66 -33.21
C LEU A 26 55.66 -18.90 -31.94
N ALA A 27 55.25 -17.65 -32.17
CA ALA A 27 54.38 -16.75 -31.40
C ALA A 27 54.41 -16.76 -29.86
N ASP A 28 55.06 -15.71 -29.33
CA ASP A 28 54.79 -15.01 -28.07
C ASP A 28 53.35 -14.48 -27.99
N ASP A 29 52.79 -14.37 -26.77
CA ASP A 29 52.53 -13.06 -26.14
C ASP A 29 51.95 -13.15 -24.70
N PRO A 30 52.07 -12.12 -23.85
CA PRO A 30 52.98 -12.23 -22.71
C PRO A 30 52.34 -12.02 -21.31
N LYS A 31 53.22 -12.26 -20.35
CA LYS A 31 53.07 -12.28 -18.89
C LYS A 31 52.97 -10.88 -18.28
N ALA A 32 51.92 -10.72 -17.45
CA ALA A 32 51.79 -9.95 -16.21
C ALA A 32 52.67 -8.71 -15.92
N THR A 33 51.99 -7.60 -15.61
CA THR A 33 52.46 -6.46 -14.80
C THR A 33 51.58 -6.38 -13.52
N PRO A 34 52.10 -5.94 -12.34
CA PRO A 34 51.54 -6.19 -11.00
C PRO A 34 50.24 -5.42 -10.68
N PRO A 35 49.51 -5.79 -9.60
CA PRO A 35 48.15 -5.32 -9.36
C PRO A 35 48.13 -3.85 -8.93
N ASP A 36 47.34 -3.08 -9.69
CA ASP A 36 47.04 -1.68 -9.42
C ASP A 36 46.14 -1.57 -8.18
N VAL A 37 46.44 -0.57 -7.37
CA VAL A 37 45.82 -0.34 -6.06
C VAL A 37 44.34 0.03 -6.25
N ALA A 38 43.47 -0.90 -5.89
CA ALA A 38 42.07 -0.75 -5.50
C ALA A 38 41.41 0.61 -5.84
N LYS A 39 40.79 0.67 -7.02
CA LYS A 39 39.54 1.43 -7.19
C LYS A 39 38.46 0.71 -6.39
N THR A 40 38.31 1.08 -5.13
CA THR A 40 37.11 0.74 -4.35
C THR A 40 35.97 1.58 -4.91
N GLU A 41 35.34 1.10 -5.97
CA GLU A 41 33.95 1.40 -6.25
C GLU A 41 33.20 1.12 -4.94
N LYS A 42 32.63 2.16 -4.33
CA LYS A 42 31.64 1.95 -3.27
C LYS A 42 30.46 1.28 -3.95
N ALA A 43 30.48 -0.05 -4.00
CA ALA A 43 29.27 -0.84 -4.08
C ALA A 43 28.37 -0.30 -2.97
N GLU A 44 27.27 0.36 -3.34
CA GLU A 44 26.19 0.62 -2.40
C GLU A 44 25.86 -0.74 -1.79
N VAL A 45 26.15 -0.90 -0.49
CA VAL A 45 25.83 -2.12 0.23
C VAL A 45 24.32 -2.25 0.16
N GLU A 46 23.84 -3.10 -0.73
CA GLU A 46 22.43 -3.42 -0.89
C GLU A 46 21.93 -3.91 0.47
N VAL A 47 21.17 -3.06 1.17
CA VAL A 47 20.70 -3.36 2.52
C VAL A 47 19.64 -4.46 2.39
N PRO A 48 19.86 -5.66 2.94
CA PRO A 48 18.99 -6.79 2.65
C PRO A 48 17.56 -6.54 3.12
N ALA A 49 16.61 -6.71 2.21
CA ALA A 49 15.20 -6.75 2.51
C ALA A 49 14.86 -8.10 3.16
N VAL A 50 14.26 -8.07 4.35
CA VAL A 50 13.89 -9.29 5.09
C VAL A 50 12.43 -9.15 5.54
N SER A 51 11.62 -10.17 5.31
CA SER A 51 10.25 -10.24 5.83
C SER A 51 10.25 -10.15 7.36
N LEU A 52 9.29 -9.42 7.95
CA LEU A 52 9.14 -9.29 9.40
C LEU A 52 9.05 -10.65 10.09
N LEU A 53 8.24 -11.57 9.55
CA LEU A 53 8.03 -12.89 10.14
C LEU A 53 9.28 -13.76 10.06
N ASP A 54 10.01 -13.73 8.94
CA ASP A 54 11.27 -14.44 8.79
C ASP A 54 12.34 -13.87 9.73
N ALA A 55 12.44 -12.54 9.81
CA ALA A 55 13.37 -11.86 10.71
C ALA A 55 13.08 -12.15 12.19
N MET A 56 11.80 -12.33 12.56
CA MET A 56 11.39 -12.75 13.90
C MET A 56 11.83 -14.18 14.19
N ARG A 57 11.54 -15.12 13.27
CA ARG A 57 11.93 -16.53 13.39
C ARG A 57 13.44 -16.71 13.50
N ASP A 58 14.18 -15.96 12.69
CA ASP A 58 15.65 -16.04 12.61
C ASP A 58 16.33 -15.23 13.74
N GLY A 59 15.56 -14.60 14.63
CA GLY A 59 16.07 -13.83 15.78
C GLY A 59 16.73 -12.48 15.43
N LEU A 60 16.69 -12.07 14.16
CA LEU A 60 17.29 -10.84 13.66
C LEU A 60 16.62 -9.58 14.20
N VAL A 61 15.33 -9.68 14.53
CA VAL A 61 14.56 -8.60 15.17
C VAL A 61 13.88 -9.08 16.44
N ASP A 62 13.65 -8.15 17.36
CA ASP A 62 12.70 -8.29 18.47
C ASP A 62 11.45 -7.47 18.13
N VAL A 63 10.26 -8.07 18.28
CA VAL A 63 8.99 -7.44 17.88
C VAL A 63 8.00 -7.50 19.02
N GLN A 64 7.42 -6.34 19.34
CA GLN A 64 6.36 -6.22 20.33
C GLN A 64 5.18 -5.50 19.69
N ALA A 65 3.98 -6.02 19.93
CA ALA A 65 2.74 -5.54 19.33
C ALA A 65 1.73 -5.21 20.44
N GLU A 66 1.25 -3.96 20.46
CA GLU A 66 0.38 -3.45 21.53
C GLU A 66 -0.79 -2.64 20.96
N GLY A 67 -2.01 -2.93 21.42
CA GLY A 67 -3.23 -2.21 21.06
C GLY A 67 -3.26 -0.78 21.61
N LYS A 68 -3.90 0.13 20.87
CA LYS A 68 -4.07 1.54 21.25
C LYS A 68 -5.48 1.92 21.70
N GLY A 69 -6.44 0.99 21.72
CA GLY A 69 -7.81 1.28 22.11
C GLY A 69 -8.66 1.98 21.05
N ASP A 70 -8.05 2.55 20.02
CA ASP A 70 -8.70 3.33 18.96
C ASP A 70 -8.73 2.59 17.60
N GLY A 71 -8.46 1.29 17.61
CA GLY A 71 -8.38 0.45 16.40
C GLY A 71 -7.01 0.44 15.74
N ARG A 72 -6.05 1.17 16.30
CA ARG A 72 -4.64 1.05 15.93
C ARG A 72 -3.89 0.15 16.88
N MET A 73 -2.71 -0.24 16.44
CA MET A 73 -1.68 -0.84 17.27
C MET A 73 -0.32 -0.18 17.02
N THR A 74 0.60 -0.39 17.93
CA THR A 74 2.01 -0.08 17.72
C THR A 74 2.78 -1.39 17.58
N VAL A 75 3.52 -1.51 16.47
CA VAL A 75 4.52 -2.55 16.30
C VAL A 75 5.89 -1.94 16.62
N ALA A 76 6.46 -2.29 17.75
CA ALA A 76 7.84 -1.94 18.09
C ALA A 76 8.78 -3.00 17.50
N VAL A 77 9.60 -2.60 16.52
CA VAL A 77 10.60 -3.48 15.88
C VAL A 77 11.99 -3.01 16.28
N THR A 78 12.76 -3.90 16.91
CA THR A 78 14.14 -3.66 17.31
C THR A 78 15.08 -4.52 16.48
N ASN A 79 16.04 -3.92 15.79
CA ASN A 79 17.07 -4.66 15.06
C ASN A 79 18.12 -5.21 16.03
N ARG A 80 18.17 -6.54 16.20
CA ARG A 80 19.14 -7.24 17.05
C ARG A 80 20.42 -7.65 16.30
N SER A 81 20.43 -7.48 14.99
CA SER A 81 21.60 -7.81 14.18
C SER A 81 22.67 -6.71 14.24
N LYS A 82 23.89 -7.05 13.80
CA LYS A 82 25.00 -6.11 13.68
C LYS A 82 25.00 -5.29 12.38
N ARG A 83 24.02 -5.53 11.49
CA ARG A 83 23.91 -4.87 10.17
C ARG A 83 22.61 -4.08 10.04
N ARG A 84 22.57 -3.17 9.08
CA ARG A 84 21.33 -2.49 8.72
C ARG A 84 20.36 -3.50 8.10
N LEU A 85 19.07 -3.35 8.40
CA LEU A 85 18.00 -4.18 7.86
C LEU A 85 16.92 -3.30 7.25
N ASN A 86 16.37 -3.75 6.11
CA ASN A 86 15.11 -3.25 5.57
C ASN A 86 14.04 -4.29 5.90
N VAL A 87 13.29 -4.08 6.98
CA VAL A 87 12.30 -5.05 7.45
C VAL A 87 10.97 -4.79 6.73
N VAL A 88 10.54 -5.74 5.93
CA VAL A 88 9.34 -5.64 5.08
C VAL A 88 8.12 -6.21 5.81
N LEU A 89 6.98 -5.53 5.72
CA LEU A 89 5.70 -6.05 6.19
C LEU A 89 5.09 -6.96 5.10
N PRO A 90 5.00 -8.28 5.31
CA PRO A 90 4.44 -9.18 4.31
C PRO A 90 2.90 -9.10 4.25
N PRO A 91 2.27 -9.32 3.07
CA PRO A 91 0.83 -9.52 2.98
C PRO A 91 0.37 -10.73 3.80
N GLY A 92 -0.78 -10.63 4.44
CA GLY A 92 -1.32 -11.71 5.27
C GLY A 92 -0.79 -11.73 6.70
N LEU A 93 -0.10 -10.68 7.15
CA LEU A 93 0.28 -10.54 8.55
C LEU A 93 -0.96 -10.31 9.43
N VAL A 94 -1.11 -11.13 10.46
CA VAL A 94 -2.22 -11.04 11.41
C VAL A 94 -1.73 -10.80 12.82
N ALA A 95 -2.55 -10.13 13.62
CA ALA A 95 -2.37 -9.93 15.05
C ALA A 95 -3.48 -10.66 15.80
N SER A 96 -3.12 -11.50 16.77
CA SER A 96 -4.06 -12.18 17.66
C SER A 96 -3.89 -11.71 19.11
N GLY A 97 -5.00 -11.54 19.83
CA GLY A 97 -4.97 -11.20 21.25
C GLY A 97 -4.35 -12.34 22.08
N ALA A 98 -3.26 -12.08 22.80
CA ALA A 98 -2.61 -13.09 23.64
C ALA A 98 -3.51 -13.60 24.78
N ALA A 99 -4.54 -12.82 25.14
CA ALA A 99 -5.56 -13.20 26.13
C ALA A 99 -6.39 -14.44 25.71
N GLY A 100 -6.44 -14.77 24.41
CA GLY A 100 -7.03 -16.02 23.92
C GLY A 100 -6.11 -17.24 24.05
N GLN A 101 -4.79 -17.04 24.12
CA GLN A 101 -3.81 -18.14 24.22
C GLN A 101 -3.48 -18.49 25.68
N PHE A 102 -3.61 -17.53 26.60
CA PHE A 102 -3.47 -17.77 28.04
C PHE A 102 -4.78 -18.27 28.71
N GLY A 103 -5.77 -18.69 27.92
CA GLY A 103 -6.96 -19.40 28.39
C GLY A 103 -6.81 -20.92 28.43
N GLY A 104 -5.72 -21.46 27.86
CA GLY A 104 -5.48 -22.89 27.77
C GLY A 104 -4.85 -23.54 29.00
N MET A 105 -4.44 -22.77 30.03
CA MET A 105 -3.75 -23.32 31.20
C MET A 105 -3.75 -22.37 32.41
N GLY A 106 -4.92 -22.07 32.97
CA GLY A 106 -4.97 -21.23 34.17
C GLY A 106 -6.36 -20.73 34.56
N GLY A 107 -7.29 -21.66 34.79
CA GLY A 107 -8.64 -21.32 35.27
C GLY A 107 -9.28 -22.42 36.11
N MET A 108 -8.49 -23.39 36.59
CA MET A 108 -8.92 -24.21 37.71
C MET A 108 -8.61 -23.40 38.96
N GLY A 109 -9.54 -22.53 39.31
CA GLY A 109 -9.62 -21.98 40.66
C GLY A 109 -9.55 -23.17 41.62
N GLY A 110 -8.43 -23.25 42.34
CA GLY A 110 -8.29 -24.09 43.51
C GLY A 110 -9.36 -23.67 44.51
N GLY A 111 -10.49 -24.35 44.44
CA GLY A 111 -11.64 -24.17 45.32
C GLY A 111 -12.07 -25.51 45.89
N MET A 112 -11.11 -26.33 46.32
CA MET A 112 -11.40 -27.52 47.13
C MET A 112 -10.13 -27.94 47.88
N GLY A 113 -10.06 -27.58 49.17
CA GLY A 113 -8.95 -27.97 50.05
C GLY A 113 -8.80 -27.03 51.23
N GLY A 114 -9.57 -27.25 52.30
CA GLY A 114 -9.49 -26.43 53.50
C GLY A 114 -10.47 -26.84 54.59
N MET A 115 -10.52 -28.14 54.89
CA MET A 115 -11.11 -28.64 56.13
C MET A 115 -10.08 -28.45 57.25
N GLY A 116 -10.45 -27.70 58.29
CA GLY A 116 -9.65 -27.41 59.49
C GLY A 116 -10.03 -26.02 60.01
N GLY A 117 -10.87 -25.88 61.03
CA GLY A 117 -10.62 -26.32 62.40
C GLY A 117 -9.94 -25.18 63.15
N GLY A 118 -10.69 -24.38 63.91
CA GLY A 118 -10.10 -23.30 64.72
C GLY A 118 -11.04 -22.17 65.11
N MET A 119 -11.90 -22.41 66.10
CA MET A 119 -12.01 -21.62 67.34
C MET A 119 -11.73 -20.10 67.30
N GLY A 120 -12.74 -19.30 67.67
CA GLY A 120 -12.53 -18.12 68.54
C GLY A 120 -12.95 -16.75 68.01
N GLY A 121 -13.77 -16.05 68.82
CA GLY A 121 -14.01 -14.59 68.76
C GLY A 121 -15.37 -14.20 68.16
N MET A 122 -16.49 -14.16 68.90
CA MET A 122 -16.85 -13.22 69.98
C MET A 122 -17.17 -11.79 69.50
N GLY A 123 -18.42 -11.38 69.72
CA GLY A 123 -18.92 -10.00 69.63
C GLY A 123 -19.50 -9.66 68.25
N GLY A 124 -20.74 -9.23 68.05
CA GLY A 124 -21.76 -8.70 68.94
C GLY A 124 -22.61 -7.74 68.08
N GLY A 125 -23.91 -7.63 68.37
CA GLY A 125 -24.81 -6.67 67.71
C GLY A 125 -25.84 -7.37 66.80
N MET A 126 -27.00 -7.75 67.31
CA MET A 126 -28.19 -6.88 67.51
C MET A 126 -28.97 -6.66 66.21
N GLY A 127 -30.18 -7.24 66.14
CA GLY A 127 -31.24 -6.74 65.26
C GLY A 127 -32.19 -7.79 64.66
N GLY A 128 -33.44 -7.78 65.11
CA GLY A 128 -34.63 -8.24 64.35
C GLY A 128 -34.92 -9.74 64.43
N MET A 129 -35.82 -10.26 65.27
CA MET A 129 -37.29 -10.07 65.33
C MET A 129 -38.04 -10.69 64.14
N GLY A 130 -38.89 -11.68 64.46
CA GLY A 130 -39.88 -12.34 63.57
C GLY A 130 -39.42 -13.73 63.13
N GLY A 131 -39.93 -14.86 63.64
CA GLY A 131 -41.31 -15.17 63.96
C GLY A 131 -41.93 -15.91 62.77
N GLY A 132 -41.91 -17.24 62.78
CA GLY A 132 -42.40 -18.06 61.66
C GLY A 132 -42.32 -19.55 61.94
N MET A 133 -43.28 -20.03 62.72
CA MET A 133 -43.51 -21.41 63.14
C MET A 133 -44.23 -22.19 62.03
N GLY A 134 -43.89 -23.48 61.89
CA GLY A 134 -44.82 -24.50 61.41
C GLY A 134 -44.48 -25.14 60.07
N GLY A 135 -44.34 -26.47 60.07
CA GLY A 135 -44.24 -27.24 58.82
C GLY A 135 -43.68 -28.64 58.98
N MET A 136 -44.30 -29.44 59.85
CA MET A 136 -44.05 -30.86 60.06
C MET A 136 -44.63 -31.70 58.91
N GLY A 137 -43.91 -32.73 58.45
CA GLY A 137 -44.39 -33.79 57.56
C GLY A 137 -43.34 -34.13 56.50
N GLY A 138 -42.82 -35.34 56.33
CA GLY A 138 -43.28 -36.67 56.73
C GLY A 138 -43.27 -37.57 55.48
N GLY A 139 -42.59 -38.73 55.56
CA GLY A 139 -42.54 -39.77 54.51
C GLY A 139 -41.12 -39.88 53.90
N MET A 140 -40.26 -40.86 54.19
CA MET A 140 -40.40 -42.32 54.35
C MET A 140 -40.77 -43.07 53.06
N GLY A 141 -39.80 -43.84 52.56
CA GLY A 141 -39.87 -44.76 51.40
C GLY A 141 -38.70 -44.48 50.45
N GLY A 142 -37.66 -45.29 50.27
CA GLY A 142 -37.50 -46.73 50.49
C GLY A 142 -37.56 -47.46 49.13
N GLY A 143 -36.45 -48.03 48.67
CA GLY A 143 -36.38 -49.00 47.55
C GLY A 143 -35.79 -48.42 46.26
N MET A 144 -34.53 -48.67 45.90
CA MET A 144 -33.96 -49.92 45.35
C MET A 144 -34.27 -50.13 43.87
N GLY A 145 -33.20 -50.19 43.05
CA GLY A 145 -33.14 -51.09 41.90
C GLY A 145 -33.24 -50.47 40.51
N GLY A 146 -32.06 -50.27 39.89
CA GLY A 146 -31.72 -50.97 38.64
C GLY A 146 -32.27 -50.46 37.31
N GLY A 147 -31.34 -50.00 36.46
CA GLY A 147 -31.20 -50.58 35.12
C GLY A 147 -31.99 -49.95 33.96
N MET A 148 -31.25 -49.24 33.10
CA MET A 148 -31.31 -49.31 31.63
C MET A 148 -32.69 -49.47 30.96
N MET A 149 -33.14 -48.41 30.28
CA MET A 149 -33.34 -48.35 28.83
C MET A 149 -34.30 -47.22 28.44
N GLY A 150 -33.91 -46.44 27.43
CA GLY A 150 -34.87 -45.91 26.46
C GLY A 150 -35.22 -44.43 26.55
N GLY A 151 -34.66 -43.65 25.63
CA GLY A 151 -35.47 -42.71 24.83
C GLY A 151 -35.70 -41.31 25.40
N GLY A 152 -34.62 -40.52 25.53
CA GLY A 152 -34.73 -39.08 25.69
C GLY A 152 -35.18 -38.37 24.41
N MET A 153 -36.43 -37.92 24.38
CA MET A 153 -36.91 -36.81 23.55
C MET A 153 -37.18 -35.63 24.47
N GLY A 154 -36.12 -34.89 24.78
CA GLY A 154 -36.18 -33.71 25.64
C GLY A 154 -35.00 -32.79 25.33
N SER A 155 -35.30 -31.71 24.62
CA SER A 155 -34.59 -30.43 24.65
C SER A 155 -33.09 -30.48 24.98
N ARG A 156 -32.25 -30.84 24.01
CA ARG A 156 -30.84 -30.46 24.02
C ARG A 156 -30.70 -29.15 23.23
N THR A 157 -30.93 -28.02 23.91
CA THR A 157 -30.16 -26.82 23.59
C THR A 157 -28.70 -27.19 23.82
N MET A 158 -27.91 -27.24 22.75
CA MET A 158 -26.48 -27.47 22.88
C MET A 158 -25.89 -26.38 23.79
N PRO A 159 -25.05 -26.72 24.78
CA PRO A 159 -24.25 -25.71 25.45
C PRO A 159 -23.37 -25.06 24.38
N PRO A 160 -23.29 -23.73 24.29
CA PRO A 160 -22.20 -23.11 23.56
C PRO A 160 -20.92 -23.61 24.21
N MET A 161 -20.18 -24.46 23.51
CA MET A 161 -18.75 -24.52 23.73
C MET A 161 -18.26 -23.10 23.47
N MET A 162 -18.10 -22.32 24.54
CA MET A 162 -17.34 -21.08 24.55
C MET A 162 -15.90 -21.44 24.23
N GLY A 163 -15.63 -21.72 22.96
CA GLY A 163 -14.32 -21.56 22.39
C GLY A 163 -13.99 -20.08 22.52
N MET A 164 -13.03 -19.76 23.39
CA MET A 164 -12.38 -18.46 23.40
C MET A 164 -11.94 -18.17 21.96
N MET A 165 -12.74 -17.36 21.26
CA MET A 165 -12.45 -16.98 19.88
C MET A 165 -11.17 -16.15 19.93
N MET A 166 -10.10 -16.68 19.32
CA MET A 166 -8.93 -15.86 19.02
C MET A 166 -9.40 -14.69 18.15
N LEU A 167 -9.34 -13.48 18.71
CA LEU A 167 -9.61 -12.25 17.97
C LEU A 167 -8.43 -12.03 17.02
N ALA A 168 -8.52 -12.62 15.83
CA ALA A 168 -7.57 -12.38 14.77
C ALA A 168 -7.89 -11.05 14.07
N ARG A 169 -6.85 -10.30 13.73
CA ARG A 169 -6.95 -8.98 13.10
C ARG A 169 -5.93 -8.90 11.97
N LEU A 170 -6.34 -8.46 10.79
CA LEU A 170 -5.40 -8.17 9.70
C LEU A 170 -4.67 -6.86 10.00
N ILE A 171 -3.35 -6.87 9.84
CA ILE A 171 -2.53 -5.68 9.95
C ILE A 171 -2.61 -4.89 8.65
N MET A 172 -3.24 -3.73 8.72
CA MET A 172 -3.30 -2.76 7.64
C MET A 172 -2.23 -1.68 7.84
N ALA A 173 -1.52 -1.33 6.78
CA ALA A 173 -0.49 -0.30 6.85
C ALA A 173 -1.10 1.05 7.27
N LEU A 174 -0.36 1.82 8.06
CA LEU A 174 -0.61 3.26 8.18
C LEU A 174 0.20 3.96 7.08
N CYS A 175 -0.46 4.81 6.31
CA CYS A 175 0.11 5.58 5.21
C CYS A 175 0.24 7.06 5.64
N GLY A 176 1.34 7.72 5.29
CA GLY A 176 1.48 9.18 5.41
C GLY A 176 2.15 9.74 6.68
N ASP A 177 2.54 8.90 7.65
CA ASP A 177 3.34 9.34 8.81
C ASP A 177 4.83 9.00 8.64
N TYR A 178 5.71 9.88 9.11
CA TYR A 178 7.17 9.69 9.04
C TYR A 178 7.65 8.39 9.72
N ASP A 179 6.96 7.99 10.78
CA ASP A 179 7.24 6.77 11.55
C ASP A 179 6.41 5.56 11.10
N SER A 180 5.74 5.65 9.95
CA SER A 180 4.96 4.54 9.41
C SER A 180 5.82 3.48 8.70
N TRP A 181 5.16 2.40 8.27
CA TRP A 181 5.79 1.33 7.50
C TRP A 181 6.12 1.74 6.06
N ASP A 182 5.47 2.76 5.50
CA ASP A 182 5.67 3.16 4.10
C ASP A 182 6.49 4.46 4.00
N GLN A 183 7.80 4.32 4.14
CA GLN A 183 8.73 5.46 4.18
C GLN A 183 9.18 5.94 2.80
N ARG A 184 8.69 5.32 1.72
CA ARG A 184 9.22 5.50 0.35
C ARG A 184 9.01 6.90 -0.22
N SER A 185 7.95 7.59 0.18
CA SER A 185 7.62 8.93 -0.33
C SER A 185 8.05 10.10 0.55
N LEU A 186 8.11 9.89 1.87
CA LEU A 186 8.47 10.95 2.81
C LEU A 186 9.99 11.03 3.04
N ALA A 187 10.71 9.90 2.98
CA ALA A 187 12.14 9.88 3.27
C ALA A 187 13.02 10.34 2.10
N SER A 188 12.60 10.16 0.84
CA SER A 188 13.41 10.58 -0.32
C SER A 188 13.51 12.10 -0.47
N GLY A 189 12.64 12.86 0.20
CA GLY A 189 12.52 14.29 -0.05
C GLY A 189 12.36 15.20 1.17
N MET A 190 12.51 14.72 2.40
CA MET A 190 12.61 15.56 3.61
C MET A 190 13.96 15.42 4.34
N MET A 191 14.82 14.49 3.93
CA MET A 191 16.15 14.24 4.53
C MET A 191 17.32 14.48 3.55
N GLY A 192 17.10 15.21 2.45
CA GLY A 192 18.15 15.64 1.51
C GLY A 192 18.94 16.87 1.94
N GLY A 193 18.76 17.35 3.19
CA GLY A 193 19.29 18.63 3.65
C GLY A 193 20.48 18.58 4.60
N MET A 194 21.17 17.44 4.77
CA MET A 194 22.24 17.34 5.76
C MET A 194 23.38 16.41 5.35
N GLY A 195 23.90 16.61 4.13
CA GLY A 195 25.07 15.89 3.63
C GLY A 195 25.82 16.64 2.53
N GLY A 196 26.72 17.54 2.94
CA GLY A 196 27.89 17.92 2.13
C GLY A 196 27.69 19.02 1.11
N MET A 197 28.02 20.26 1.51
CA MET A 197 28.53 21.28 0.59
C MET A 197 29.71 20.72 -0.20
N GLY A 198 29.56 20.64 -1.52
CA GLY A 198 30.63 20.30 -2.46
C GLY A 198 30.44 21.10 -3.74
N MET A 199 30.97 22.32 -3.74
CA MET A 199 31.23 23.13 -4.94
C MET A 199 31.99 22.32 -5.99
N GLY A 200 31.51 22.32 -7.23
CA GLY A 200 32.24 21.75 -8.37
C GLY A 200 31.45 21.82 -9.66
N GLY A 201 31.56 22.95 -10.36
CA GLY A 201 31.03 23.10 -11.72
C GLY A 201 31.77 22.24 -12.74
N GLY A 202 31.13 21.96 -13.87
CA GLY A 202 31.80 21.27 -14.97
C GLY A 202 30.83 20.73 -16.03
N MET A 203 30.49 21.60 -16.98
CA MET A 203 30.34 21.32 -18.41
C MET A 203 30.05 19.87 -18.89
N GLY A 204 28.94 19.75 -19.62
CA GLY A 204 28.96 19.31 -21.03
C GLY A 204 29.37 17.87 -21.33
N GLY A 205 28.38 17.00 -21.49
CA GLY A 205 28.54 15.67 -22.06
C GLY A 205 27.28 15.24 -22.80
N MET A 206 27.20 15.60 -24.08
CA MET A 206 26.18 15.11 -25.01
C MET A 206 26.63 13.75 -25.55
N GLY A 207 25.76 12.73 -25.45
CA GLY A 207 25.89 11.48 -26.21
C GLY A 207 25.83 10.21 -25.35
N GLY A 208 24.76 9.43 -25.53
CA GLY A 208 24.62 8.11 -24.92
C GLY A 208 23.27 7.48 -25.19
N MET A 209 23.02 7.10 -26.44
CA MET A 209 21.89 6.27 -26.83
C MET A 209 22.13 4.85 -26.31
N GLY A 210 21.27 4.34 -25.42
CA GLY A 210 21.32 2.95 -24.94
C GLY A 210 20.63 2.74 -23.60
N GLY A 211 19.40 2.21 -23.63
CA GLY A 211 18.64 1.86 -22.42
C GLY A 211 17.28 1.27 -22.74
N MET A 212 17.25 0.14 -23.45
CA MET A 212 16.07 -0.71 -23.53
C MET A 212 15.88 -1.35 -22.14
N GLY A 213 14.94 -0.83 -21.35
CA GLY A 213 14.65 -1.34 -20.00
C GLY A 213 13.62 -0.49 -19.28
N GLY A 214 12.34 -0.86 -19.37
CA GLY A 214 11.26 -0.19 -18.67
C GLY A 214 9.86 -0.58 -19.15
N MET A 215 9.55 -1.87 -19.21
CA MET A 215 8.14 -2.30 -19.13
C MET A 215 7.64 -1.92 -17.73
N GLY A 216 7.15 -0.68 -17.55
CA GLY A 216 6.72 -0.23 -16.23
C GLY A 216 6.64 1.29 -16.12
N GLY A 217 5.73 1.90 -16.86
CA GLY A 217 5.44 3.33 -16.74
C GLY A 217 4.23 3.66 -17.60
N GLY A 218 3.04 3.35 -17.11
CA GLY A 218 1.79 3.73 -17.80
C GLY A 218 1.69 5.24 -18.00
N MET A 219 0.86 5.67 -18.95
CA MET A 219 0.63 7.09 -19.23
C MET A 219 0.17 7.80 -17.95
N ARG A 220 0.98 8.76 -17.49
CA ARG A 220 0.76 9.52 -16.24
C ARG A 220 0.43 8.62 -15.05
N SER A 221 1.06 7.46 -14.98
CA SER A 221 0.88 6.50 -13.91
C SER A 221 2.05 6.60 -12.93
N VAL A 222 1.74 6.59 -11.64
CA VAL A 222 2.75 6.33 -10.60
C VAL A 222 2.89 4.81 -10.49
N ALA A 223 4.13 4.31 -10.39
CA ALA A 223 4.33 2.87 -10.22
C ALA A 223 3.70 2.40 -8.90
N PRO A 224 3.02 1.24 -8.87
CA PRO A 224 2.51 0.68 -7.63
C PRO A 224 3.63 0.57 -6.61
N THR A 225 3.41 1.09 -5.42
CA THR A 225 4.40 0.96 -4.35
C THR A 225 4.51 -0.50 -3.94
N GLY A 226 5.71 -1.07 -4.05
CA GLY A 226 5.98 -2.38 -3.45
C GLY A 226 5.77 -2.41 -1.92
N LEU A 227 6.00 -3.58 -1.33
CA LEU A 227 5.69 -3.84 0.07
C LEU A 227 6.33 -2.82 1.02
N PRO A 228 5.59 -2.34 2.03
CA PRO A 228 6.08 -1.33 2.94
C PRO A 228 7.22 -1.91 3.80
N TYR A 229 8.20 -1.08 4.15
CA TYR A 229 9.37 -1.49 4.91
C TYR A 229 9.86 -0.41 5.88
N ALA A 230 10.46 -0.86 6.97
CA ALA A 230 11.16 -0.01 7.91
C ALA A 230 12.68 -0.23 7.80
N ALA A 231 13.42 0.82 7.48
CA ALA A 231 14.87 0.83 7.60
C ALA A 231 15.28 0.93 9.07
N LEU A 232 16.10 -0.01 9.55
CA LEU A 232 16.56 -0.11 10.92
C LEU A 232 18.08 -0.24 11.00
N LYS A 233 18.73 0.71 11.69
CA LYS A 233 20.15 0.58 12.05
C LYS A 233 20.35 -0.50 13.12
N PRO A 234 21.56 -1.08 13.26
CA PRO A 234 21.87 -2.00 14.37
C PRO A 234 21.45 -1.41 15.73
N GLY A 235 20.73 -2.19 16.53
CA GLY A 235 20.25 -1.78 17.86
C GLY A 235 19.10 -0.76 17.86
N GLN A 236 18.66 -0.27 16.70
CA GLN A 236 17.58 0.71 16.63
C GLN A 236 16.23 0.03 16.86
N THR A 237 15.41 0.65 17.72
CA THR A 237 13.98 0.36 17.85
C THR A 237 13.17 1.43 17.11
N ARG A 238 12.18 1.02 16.32
CA ARG A 238 11.15 1.91 15.78
C ARG A 238 9.78 1.44 16.23
N LYS A 239 8.93 2.40 16.59
CA LYS A 239 7.53 2.19 16.98
C LYS A 239 6.67 2.58 15.79
N LEU A 240 6.14 1.59 15.10
CA LEU A 240 5.44 1.78 13.84
C LEU A 240 3.92 1.72 14.10
N PRO A 241 3.19 2.84 13.94
CA PRO A 241 1.74 2.83 14.05
C PRO A 241 1.17 2.01 12.90
N THR A 242 0.18 1.18 13.22
CA THR A 242 -0.42 0.26 12.25
C THR A 242 -1.92 0.17 12.48
N ARG A 243 -2.70 0.12 11.40
CA ARG A 243 -4.16 -0.04 11.47
C ARG A 243 -4.51 -1.50 11.53
N LEU A 244 -5.69 -1.80 12.05
CA LEU A 244 -6.18 -3.18 12.16
C LEU A 244 -7.54 -3.30 11.50
N VAL A 245 -7.72 -4.40 10.80
CA VAL A 245 -9.05 -4.85 10.35
C VAL A 245 -9.44 -6.05 11.19
N SER A 246 -10.61 -5.99 11.80
CA SER A 246 -11.11 -7.07 12.65
C SER A 246 -11.60 -8.23 11.80
N LEU A 247 -11.14 -9.44 12.09
CA LEU A 247 -11.66 -10.69 11.52
C LEU A 247 -12.75 -11.30 12.42
N SER A 248 -13.15 -10.59 13.47
CA SER A 248 -14.14 -11.04 14.45
C SER A 248 -15.54 -10.53 14.07
N PRO A 249 -16.61 -11.16 14.57
CA PRO A 249 -17.96 -10.63 14.39
C PRO A 249 -18.05 -9.22 14.99
N PRO A 250 -18.89 -8.34 14.43
CA PRO A 250 -19.17 -7.05 15.04
C PRO A 250 -19.71 -7.22 16.47
N THR A 251 -19.70 -6.14 17.24
CA THR A 251 -20.43 -6.09 18.50
C THR A 251 -21.94 -6.15 18.26
N ASP A 252 -22.72 -6.38 19.32
CA ASP A 252 -24.19 -6.36 19.23
C ASP A 252 -24.71 -4.99 18.77
N GLU A 253 -23.94 -3.93 18.99
CA GLU A 253 -24.20 -2.57 18.54
C GLU A 253 -23.79 -2.34 17.07
N GLY A 254 -23.19 -3.32 16.39
CA GLY A 254 -22.69 -3.20 15.02
C GLY A 254 -21.35 -2.44 14.89
N SER A 255 -20.61 -2.30 15.99
CA SER A 255 -19.28 -1.67 16.02
C SER A 255 -18.15 -2.69 15.83
N ILE A 256 -16.96 -2.21 15.47
CA ILE A 256 -15.77 -3.06 15.28
C ILE A 256 -15.22 -3.45 16.66
N ARG A 257 -14.83 -4.72 16.83
CA ARG A 257 -14.09 -5.15 18.03
C ARG A 257 -12.61 -4.76 17.93
N LEU A 258 -12.27 -3.65 18.59
CA LEU A 258 -10.91 -3.08 18.62
C LEU A 258 -10.09 -3.70 19.77
N PRO A 259 -8.75 -3.74 19.66
CA PRO A 259 -7.91 -4.15 20.79
C PRO A 259 -7.92 -3.08 21.88
N ALA A 260 -7.91 -3.50 23.14
CA ALA A 260 -7.82 -2.56 24.27
C ALA A 260 -6.46 -1.84 24.28
N GLU A 261 -6.42 -0.67 24.90
CA GLU A 261 -5.15 0.02 25.15
C GLU A 261 -4.25 -0.86 26.03
N GLY A 262 -3.01 -1.09 25.61
CA GLY A 262 -2.09 -1.97 26.32
C GLY A 262 -2.27 -3.47 26.05
N GLU A 263 -3.27 -3.88 25.25
CA GLU A 263 -3.47 -5.29 24.90
C GLU A 263 -2.26 -5.81 24.12
N LYS A 264 -1.57 -6.82 24.68
CA LYS A 264 -0.47 -7.48 23.98
C LYS A 264 -1.00 -8.41 22.89
N LEU A 265 -0.51 -8.19 21.68
CA LEU A 265 -0.89 -8.95 20.49
C LEU A 265 0.29 -9.82 20.04
N GLN A 266 -0.01 -11.00 19.52
CA GLN A 266 0.95 -11.87 18.87
C GLN A 266 0.83 -11.73 17.36
N LEU A 267 1.97 -11.58 16.69
CA LEU A 267 2.02 -11.51 15.23
C LEU A 267 2.22 -12.90 14.65
N GLY A 268 1.48 -13.20 13.59
CA GLY A 268 1.58 -14.46 12.85
C GLY A 268 1.25 -14.27 11.38
N ASP A 269 1.35 -15.36 10.62
CA ASP A 269 0.84 -15.40 9.24
C ASP A 269 -0.61 -15.88 9.24
N VAL A 270 -1.41 -15.35 8.32
CA VAL A 270 -2.82 -15.74 8.14
C VAL A 270 -3.02 -17.24 7.96
N SER A 271 -2.07 -17.95 7.33
CA SER A 271 -2.11 -19.42 7.17
C SER A 271 -2.15 -20.17 8.51
N GLN A 272 -1.67 -19.54 9.59
CA GLN A 272 -1.64 -20.12 10.94
C GLN A 272 -3.00 -20.02 11.66
N LEU A 273 -3.95 -19.24 11.12
CA LEU A 273 -5.28 -19.11 11.71
C LEU A 273 -6.19 -20.31 11.44
N GLY A 274 -5.74 -21.32 10.70
CA GLY A 274 -6.50 -22.54 10.41
C GLY A 274 -7.77 -22.29 9.59
N GLY A 275 -7.74 -21.30 8.70
CA GLY A 275 -8.93 -20.70 8.08
C GLY A 275 -9.20 -21.06 6.61
N ASP A 276 -10.35 -20.57 6.15
CA ASP A 276 -10.87 -20.63 4.78
C ASP A 276 -9.90 -19.98 3.77
N ALA A 277 -9.56 -20.71 2.69
CA ALA A 277 -8.67 -20.24 1.63
C ALA A 277 -9.14 -18.94 0.98
N ARG A 278 -10.46 -18.69 0.94
CA ARG A 278 -11.04 -17.45 0.44
C ARG A 278 -10.73 -16.26 1.33
N VAL A 279 -10.78 -16.46 2.66
CA VAL A 279 -10.42 -15.42 3.64
C VAL A 279 -8.93 -15.10 3.51
N GLU A 280 -8.07 -16.11 3.44
CA GLU A 280 -6.63 -15.90 3.24
C GLU A 280 -6.33 -15.12 1.96
N LYS A 281 -6.93 -15.51 0.84
CA LYS A 281 -6.77 -14.82 -0.45
C LYS A 281 -7.22 -13.36 -0.38
N ALA A 282 -8.41 -13.09 0.18
CA ALA A 282 -8.92 -11.74 0.37
C ALA A 282 -7.97 -10.88 1.22
N LEU A 283 -7.47 -11.44 2.33
CA LEU A 283 -6.55 -10.75 3.24
C LEU A 283 -5.23 -10.39 2.59
N ARG A 284 -4.61 -11.35 1.88
CA ARG A 284 -3.36 -11.10 1.17
C ARG A 284 -3.55 -10.06 0.07
N ARG A 285 -4.68 -10.10 -0.64
CA ARG A 285 -4.97 -9.15 -1.72
C ARG A 285 -5.23 -7.74 -1.22
N LEU A 286 -6.08 -7.56 -0.21
CA LEU A 286 -6.32 -6.26 0.43
C LEU A 286 -5.03 -5.63 0.95
N ALA A 287 -4.15 -6.44 1.56
CA ALA A 287 -2.86 -5.96 2.05
C ALA A 287 -1.90 -5.58 0.90
N ALA A 288 -1.84 -6.39 -0.16
CA ALA A 288 -1.00 -6.13 -1.32
C ALA A 288 -1.40 -4.85 -2.07
N GLU A 289 -2.71 -4.60 -2.21
CA GLU A 289 -3.26 -3.42 -2.87
C GLU A 289 -3.37 -2.19 -1.98
N LYS A 290 -2.94 -2.30 -0.71
CA LYS A 290 -2.97 -1.23 0.29
C LYS A 290 -4.38 -0.64 0.45
N ALA A 291 -5.37 -1.52 0.46
CA ALA A 291 -6.78 -1.17 0.59
C ALA A 291 -7.03 -0.29 1.84
N PRO A 292 -7.93 0.70 1.78
CA PRO A 292 -8.36 1.42 2.96
C PRO A 292 -8.91 0.46 4.04
N GLU A 293 -8.64 0.80 5.29
CA GLU A 293 -9.16 0.08 6.47
C GLU A 293 -10.69 -0.03 6.45
N SER A 294 -11.38 1.04 6.05
CA SER A 294 -12.83 1.09 5.95
C SER A 294 -13.36 0.02 5.00
N ILE A 295 -12.86 -0.02 3.76
CA ILE A 295 -13.24 -1.00 2.73
C ILE A 295 -12.86 -2.41 3.16
N SER A 296 -11.63 -2.58 3.65
CA SER A 296 -11.12 -3.88 4.13
C SER A 296 -12.00 -4.46 5.24
N GLN A 297 -12.51 -3.61 6.14
CA GLN A 297 -13.44 -4.06 7.19
C GLN A 297 -14.79 -4.53 6.63
N LEU A 298 -15.34 -3.89 5.60
CA LEU A 298 -16.57 -4.33 4.94
C LEU A 298 -16.37 -5.69 4.27
N VAL A 299 -15.24 -5.85 3.57
CA VAL A 299 -14.87 -7.13 2.93
C VAL A 299 -14.72 -8.23 3.97
N MET A 300 -14.07 -7.97 5.12
CA MET A 300 -13.88 -8.99 6.16
C MET A 300 -15.19 -9.38 6.85
N TRP A 301 -16.12 -8.46 7.04
CA TRP A 301 -17.45 -8.82 7.52
C TRP A 301 -18.21 -9.72 6.52
N ARG A 302 -18.03 -9.50 5.22
CA ARG A 302 -18.63 -10.36 4.21
C ARG A 302 -17.96 -11.74 4.16
N VAL A 303 -16.64 -11.77 4.01
CA VAL A 303 -15.88 -12.98 3.68
C VAL A 303 -15.56 -13.81 4.92
N ALA A 304 -15.15 -13.19 6.02
CA ALA A 304 -14.77 -13.93 7.24
C ALA A 304 -15.97 -14.22 8.16
N GLN A 305 -17.00 -13.36 8.17
CA GLN A 305 -18.16 -13.50 9.06
C GLN A 305 -19.45 -13.91 8.35
N GLY A 306 -19.48 -13.93 7.01
CA GLY A 306 -20.64 -14.35 6.24
C GLY A 306 -21.83 -13.39 6.30
N LEU A 307 -21.65 -12.14 6.76
CA LEU A 307 -22.74 -11.17 6.85
C LEU A 307 -23.25 -10.80 5.45
N ASP A 308 -24.56 -10.53 5.34
CA ASP A 308 -25.15 -10.02 4.11
C ASP A 308 -24.85 -8.53 3.89
N TRP A 309 -24.92 -8.08 2.64
CA TRP A 309 -24.59 -6.71 2.28
C TRP A 309 -25.56 -5.67 2.84
N ALA A 310 -26.83 -6.01 3.11
CA ALA A 310 -27.77 -5.06 3.70
C ALA A 310 -27.41 -4.78 5.16
N THR A 311 -27.06 -5.81 5.92
CA THR A 311 -26.53 -5.68 7.28
C THR A 311 -25.23 -4.87 7.30
N ILE A 312 -24.32 -5.15 6.37
CA ILE A 312 -23.06 -4.40 6.24
C ILE A 312 -23.31 -2.93 5.90
N ALA A 313 -24.24 -2.64 4.98
CA ALA A 313 -24.59 -1.28 4.58
C ALA A 313 -25.10 -0.44 5.77
N GLN A 314 -25.98 -1.01 6.61
CA GLN A 314 -26.48 -0.35 7.82
C GLN A 314 -25.38 -0.02 8.83
N MET A 315 -24.33 -0.86 8.91
CA MET A 315 -23.17 -0.58 9.76
C MET A 315 -22.22 0.45 9.12
N ALA A 316 -22.06 0.43 7.80
CA ALA A 316 -21.21 1.36 7.06
C ALA A 316 -21.77 2.80 7.06
N GLU A 317 -23.10 2.95 6.91
CA GLU A 317 -23.79 4.25 6.91
C GLU A 317 -23.48 5.08 8.15
N ARG A 318 -23.42 4.42 9.32
CA ARG A 318 -23.11 5.06 10.60
C ARG A 318 -21.70 5.66 10.67
N ARG A 319 -20.80 5.30 9.74
CA ARG A 319 -19.40 5.78 9.69
C ARG A 319 -19.23 7.07 8.88
N GLY A 320 -20.28 7.54 8.23
CA GLY A 320 -20.35 8.88 7.65
C GLY A 320 -20.62 8.92 6.15
N LYS A 321 -20.41 10.11 5.59
CA LYS A 321 -20.75 10.43 4.20
C LYS A 321 -19.85 9.65 3.22
N ASN A 322 -20.40 9.31 2.05
CA ASN A 322 -19.73 8.58 0.96
C ASN A 322 -19.43 7.09 1.22
N TYR A 323 -19.98 6.49 2.29
CA TYR A 323 -19.82 5.07 2.58
C TYR A 323 -20.27 4.17 1.42
N GLU A 324 -21.24 4.61 0.62
CA GLU A 324 -21.76 3.88 -0.54
C GLU A 324 -20.67 3.57 -1.57
N TYR A 325 -19.74 4.50 -1.83
CA TYR A 325 -18.62 4.23 -2.74
C TYR A 325 -17.68 3.15 -2.18
N GLU A 326 -17.41 3.17 -0.88
CA GLU A 326 -16.59 2.16 -0.20
C GLU A 326 -17.29 0.80 -0.16
N LEU A 327 -18.62 0.79 0.01
CA LEU A 327 -19.46 -0.41 -0.03
C LEU A 327 -19.46 -1.04 -1.43
N THR A 328 -19.64 -0.24 -2.48
CA THR A 328 -19.63 -0.72 -3.87
C THR A 328 -18.26 -1.28 -4.25
N LEU A 329 -17.15 -0.64 -3.84
CA LEU A 329 -15.80 -1.21 -4.00
C LEU A 329 -15.64 -2.55 -3.26
N ALA A 330 -16.14 -2.65 -2.03
CA ALA A 330 -16.08 -3.89 -1.27
C ALA A 330 -16.89 -5.02 -1.93
N GLN A 331 -18.08 -4.69 -2.46
CA GLN A 331 -18.93 -5.63 -3.20
C GLN A 331 -18.25 -6.14 -4.46
N ASP A 332 -17.81 -5.22 -5.31
CA ASP A 332 -17.13 -5.53 -6.57
C ASP A 332 -15.85 -6.35 -6.34
N PHE A 333 -15.05 -6.01 -5.32
CA PHE A 333 -13.89 -6.80 -4.93
C PHE A 333 -14.26 -8.24 -4.55
N VAL A 334 -15.28 -8.45 -3.71
CA VAL A 334 -15.68 -9.79 -3.26
C VAL A 334 -16.23 -10.63 -4.41
N ASP A 335 -16.96 -10.00 -5.33
CA ASP A 335 -17.53 -10.66 -6.50
C ASP A 335 -16.44 -11.08 -7.49
N ARG A 336 -15.42 -10.23 -7.70
CA ARG A 336 -14.29 -10.52 -8.57
C ARG A 336 -13.18 -11.34 -7.92
N LEU A 337 -13.18 -11.56 -6.60
CA LEU A 337 -12.07 -12.15 -5.84
C LEU A 337 -11.52 -13.45 -6.45
N GLU A 338 -12.36 -14.28 -7.06
CA GLU A 338 -11.91 -15.53 -7.68
C GLU A 338 -11.26 -15.36 -9.05
N THR A 339 -11.64 -14.33 -9.80
CA THR A 339 -11.23 -14.09 -11.18
C THR A 339 -10.21 -12.96 -11.35
N LEU A 340 -9.96 -12.19 -10.29
CA LEU A 340 -9.10 -11.01 -10.31
C LEU A 340 -7.63 -11.43 -10.53
N LYS A 341 -7.00 -10.89 -11.58
CA LYS A 341 -5.58 -11.17 -11.86
C LYS A 341 -4.68 -10.30 -10.99
N ASP A 342 -3.44 -10.74 -10.76
CA ASP A 342 -2.46 -10.04 -9.92
C ASP A 342 -2.00 -8.69 -10.47
N ASP A 343 -2.15 -8.45 -11.77
CA ASP A 343 -1.74 -7.24 -12.47
C ASP A 343 -2.90 -6.30 -12.87
N GLU A 344 -4.16 -6.73 -12.67
CA GLU A 344 -5.35 -5.97 -13.06
C GLU A 344 -6.28 -5.74 -11.85
N SER A 345 -6.14 -4.58 -11.20
CA SER A 345 -7.02 -4.18 -10.08
C SER A 345 -8.13 -3.22 -10.52
N GLY A 346 -7.83 -2.21 -11.34
CA GLY A 346 -8.81 -1.22 -11.83
C GLY A 346 -8.79 -0.99 -13.35
N VAL A 347 -9.91 -0.49 -13.89
CA VAL A 347 -10.08 -0.24 -15.34
C VAL A 347 -10.45 1.21 -15.67
N LEU A 348 -9.90 1.70 -16.78
CA LEU A 348 -10.33 2.93 -17.45
C LEU A 348 -11.05 2.54 -18.74
N LEU A 349 -12.36 2.77 -18.81
CA LEU A 349 -13.12 2.48 -20.02
C LEU A 349 -13.04 3.64 -21.00
N PHE A 350 -12.72 3.39 -22.26
CA PHE A 350 -12.64 4.45 -23.25
C PHE A 350 -13.32 4.09 -24.56
N GLN A 351 -13.85 5.10 -25.24
CA GLN A 351 -14.42 4.96 -26.58
C GLN A 351 -14.00 6.17 -27.42
N VAL A 352 -13.40 5.91 -28.58
CA VAL A 352 -12.98 6.95 -29.52
C VAL A 352 -13.87 6.90 -30.76
N GLU A 353 -14.48 8.03 -31.10
CA GLU A 353 -15.34 8.22 -32.27
C GLU A 353 -14.74 9.28 -33.20
N ALA A 354 -14.71 9.01 -34.50
CA ALA A 354 -14.45 10.01 -35.52
C ALA A 354 -15.77 10.70 -35.92
N LYS A 355 -15.76 12.03 -36.03
CA LYS A 355 -16.95 12.78 -36.50
C LYS A 355 -17.18 12.64 -38.02
N GLY A 356 -16.12 12.37 -38.78
CA GLY A 356 -16.15 12.17 -40.23
C GLY A 356 -14.90 11.45 -40.74
N SER A 357 -14.85 11.16 -42.04
CA SER A 357 -13.78 10.37 -42.70
C SER A 357 -12.37 10.86 -42.38
N ASP A 358 -12.19 12.17 -42.31
CA ASP A 358 -10.88 12.81 -42.15
C ASP A 358 -10.30 12.63 -40.73
N SER A 359 -11.13 12.15 -39.79
CA SER A 359 -10.74 11.89 -38.40
C SER A 359 -10.60 10.41 -38.07
N GLU A 360 -10.91 9.50 -39.00
CA GLU A 360 -10.88 8.04 -38.77
C GLU A 360 -9.48 7.54 -38.44
N VAL A 361 -8.46 8.01 -39.18
CA VAL A 361 -7.06 7.64 -38.93
C VAL A 361 -6.62 8.09 -37.54
N THR A 362 -6.97 9.33 -37.15
CA THR A 362 -6.63 9.87 -35.83
C THR A 362 -7.32 9.10 -34.71
N ALA A 363 -8.60 8.77 -34.89
CA ALA A 363 -9.35 7.99 -33.92
C ALA A 363 -8.75 6.58 -33.75
N ALA A 364 -8.38 5.91 -34.84
CA ALA A 364 -7.78 4.58 -34.81
C ALA A 364 -6.41 4.57 -34.12
N GLU A 365 -5.54 5.53 -34.43
CA GLU A 365 -4.22 5.65 -33.80
C GLU A 365 -4.32 6.01 -32.31
N LEU A 366 -5.26 6.89 -31.92
CA LEU A 366 -5.51 7.18 -30.51
C LEU A 366 -6.05 5.95 -29.75
N THR A 367 -6.99 5.20 -30.35
CA THR A 367 -7.48 3.94 -29.77
C THR A 367 -6.33 2.98 -29.55
N LYS A 368 -5.45 2.81 -30.54
CA LYS A 368 -4.27 1.93 -30.44
C LYS A 368 -3.27 2.40 -29.38
N ALA A 369 -3.11 3.71 -29.20
CA ALA A 369 -2.23 4.28 -28.18
C ALA A 369 -2.73 3.99 -26.76
N LEU A 370 -4.05 4.00 -26.55
CA LEU A 370 -4.68 3.76 -25.24
C LEU A 370 -4.90 2.28 -24.91
N LYS A 371 -5.32 1.49 -25.90
CA LYS A 371 -5.78 0.11 -25.70
C LYS A 371 -4.73 -0.76 -25.01
N ASP A 372 -5.16 -1.44 -23.95
CA ASP A 372 -4.36 -2.41 -23.20
C ASP A 372 -3.05 -1.82 -22.66
N ARG A 373 -3.12 -0.55 -22.22
CA ARG A 373 -2.04 0.16 -21.55
C ARG A 373 -2.50 0.65 -20.18
N ALA A 374 -1.56 0.79 -19.25
CA ALA A 374 -1.81 1.47 -17.99
C ALA A 374 -1.93 3.00 -18.23
N VAL A 375 -2.99 3.61 -17.70
CA VAL A 375 -3.30 5.03 -17.76
C VAL A 375 -3.79 5.46 -16.38
N LEU A 376 -3.06 6.36 -15.69
CA LEU A 376 -3.34 6.75 -14.29
C LEU A 376 -3.35 5.57 -13.30
N GLY A 377 -2.54 4.54 -13.56
CA GLY A 377 -2.54 3.26 -12.84
C GLY A 377 -3.65 2.29 -13.28
N LEU A 378 -4.65 2.74 -14.03
CA LEU A 378 -5.78 1.92 -14.47
C LEU A 378 -5.49 1.24 -15.80
N TRP A 379 -6.01 0.03 -15.99
CA TRP A 379 -5.88 -0.65 -17.26
C TRP A 379 -6.93 -0.14 -18.27
N ALA A 380 -6.47 0.46 -19.38
CA ALA A 380 -7.35 1.07 -20.36
C ALA A 380 -8.00 0.02 -21.28
N ARG A 381 -9.33 -0.07 -21.23
CA ARG A 381 -10.13 -1.01 -22.04
C ARG A 381 -11.08 -0.25 -22.96
N GLU A 382 -11.11 -0.70 -24.21
CA GLU A 382 -11.99 -0.15 -25.23
C GLU A 382 -13.44 -0.60 -25.01
N GLY A 383 -14.38 0.33 -25.15
CA GLY A 383 -15.81 0.13 -24.99
C GLY A 383 -16.33 0.73 -23.68
N VAL A 384 -17.28 1.67 -23.81
CA VAL A 384 -18.01 2.20 -22.66
C VAL A 384 -19.43 1.63 -22.69
N PRO A 385 -19.79 0.72 -21.77
CA PRO A 385 -21.11 0.12 -21.72
C PRO A 385 -22.19 1.16 -21.41
N ALA A 386 -23.45 0.82 -21.69
CA ALA A 386 -24.59 1.69 -21.38
C ALA A 386 -24.67 2.01 -19.87
N GLU A 387 -24.36 1.02 -19.04
CA GLU A 387 -24.29 1.13 -17.59
C GLU A 387 -22.94 0.56 -17.09
N PRO A 388 -22.34 1.14 -16.05
CA PRO A 388 -21.14 0.59 -15.43
C PRO A 388 -21.43 -0.78 -14.80
N THR A 389 -20.44 -1.67 -14.81
CA THR A 389 -20.50 -2.99 -14.16
C THR A 389 -19.91 -2.99 -12.75
N GLY A 390 -19.49 -1.82 -12.26
CA GLY A 390 -18.78 -1.64 -11.00
C GLY A 390 -18.17 -0.23 -10.90
N PRO A 391 -17.36 0.05 -9.86
CA PRO A 391 -16.63 1.31 -9.73
C PRO A 391 -15.69 1.54 -10.91
N ALA A 392 -15.92 2.60 -11.68
CA ALA A 392 -15.14 2.85 -12.89
C ALA A 392 -15.10 4.32 -13.29
N VAL A 393 -14.08 4.66 -14.08
CA VAL A 393 -14.02 5.91 -14.84
C VAL A 393 -14.14 5.57 -16.32
N ALA A 394 -14.92 6.36 -17.05
CA ALA A 394 -15.06 6.25 -18.48
C ALA A 394 -14.72 7.55 -19.20
N CYS A 395 -14.18 7.46 -20.41
CA CYS A 395 -14.02 8.60 -21.31
C CYS A 395 -14.59 8.30 -22.69
N ARG A 396 -15.40 9.23 -23.21
CA ARG A 396 -15.84 9.25 -24.61
C ARG A 396 -15.12 10.37 -25.33
N ILE A 397 -14.34 10.02 -26.34
CA ILE A 397 -13.53 10.93 -27.12
C ILE A 397 -14.17 11.05 -28.49
N ARG A 398 -14.46 12.28 -28.93
CA ARG A 398 -14.86 12.57 -30.30
C ARG A 398 -13.79 13.40 -30.99
N VAL A 399 -13.17 12.85 -32.02
CA VAL A 399 -12.17 13.52 -32.85
C VAL A 399 -12.86 14.23 -34.01
N ASP A 400 -12.56 15.51 -34.17
CA ASP A 400 -13.10 16.42 -35.18
C ASP A 400 -11.96 17.24 -35.79
N GLY A 401 -11.32 16.68 -36.82
CA GLY A 401 -10.22 17.31 -37.54
C GLY A 401 -8.99 17.53 -36.64
N GLU A 402 -8.78 18.78 -36.25
CA GLU A 402 -7.63 19.21 -35.42
C GLU A 402 -7.96 19.31 -33.93
N GLU A 403 -9.18 18.97 -33.52
CA GLU A 403 -9.59 18.97 -32.13
C GLU A 403 -10.17 17.62 -31.71
N ALA A 404 -9.97 17.28 -30.43
CA ALA A 404 -10.60 16.13 -29.79
C ALA A 404 -11.42 16.59 -28.58
N THR A 405 -12.72 16.36 -28.60
CA THR A 405 -13.60 16.62 -27.46
C THR A 405 -13.66 15.38 -26.58
N VAL A 406 -13.30 15.53 -25.30
CA VAL A 406 -13.32 14.44 -24.31
C VAL A 406 -14.44 14.70 -23.29
N GLN A 407 -15.31 13.71 -23.13
CA GLN A 407 -16.31 13.65 -22.06
C GLN A 407 -15.89 12.58 -21.06
N VAL A 408 -15.71 12.97 -19.80
CA VAL A 408 -15.36 12.05 -18.71
C VAL A 408 -16.63 11.73 -17.95
N ALA A 409 -16.81 10.47 -17.59
CA ALA A 409 -17.86 9.99 -16.69
C ALA A 409 -17.24 9.15 -15.58
N SER A 410 -17.92 9.08 -14.45
CA SER A 410 -17.61 8.13 -13.37
C SER A 410 -18.86 7.36 -13.02
N SER A 411 -18.71 6.16 -12.46
CA SER A 411 -19.83 5.48 -11.82
C SER A 411 -20.37 6.33 -10.65
N ASN A 412 -21.67 6.28 -10.43
CA ASN A 412 -22.29 6.80 -9.20
C ASN A 412 -21.85 5.97 -7.98
N SER A 413 -22.36 6.34 -6.80
CA SER A 413 -22.00 5.67 -5.54
C SER A 413 -22.42 4.21 -5.47
N THR A 414 -23.43 3.79 -6.24
CA THR A 414 -23.92 2.40 -6.32
C THR A 414 -23.29 1.59 -7.44
N GLY A 415 -22.45 2.18 -8.29
CA GLY A 415 -21.84 1.48 -9.41
C GLY A 415 -22.81 1.10 -10.55
N GLN A 416 -24.01 1.69 -10.61
CA GLN A 416 -25.08 1.30 -11.53
C GLN A 416 -25.38 2.34 -12.62
N ALA A 417 -24.88 3.57 -12.50
CA ALA A 417 -25.13 4.62 -13.48
C ALA A 417 -23.89 5.47 -13.75
N TRP A 418 -23.75 5.92 -14.99
CA TRP A 418 -22.74 6.92 -15.36
C TRP A 418 -23.18 8.32 -14.95
N VAL A 419 -22.29 9.04 -14.25
CA VAL A 419 -22.46 10.44 -13.87
C VAL A 419 -21.43 11.29 -14.63
N PRO A 420 -21.85 12.40 -15.28
CA PRO A 420 -20.92 13.31 -15.93
C PRO A 420 -19.83 13.79 -14.97
N PHE A 421 -18.59 13.70 -15.41
CA PHE A 421 -17.40 13.98 -14.60
C PHE A 421 -16.46 15.02 -15.24
N GLY A 422 -17.02 15.84 -16.13
CA GLY A 422 -16.33 16.93 -16.79
C GLY A 422 -16.20 16.71 -18.29
N LYS A 423 -15.89 17.81 -18.98
CA LYS A 423 -15.64 17.86 -20.42
C LYS A 423 -14.41 18.75 -20.66
N PHE A 424 -13.67 18.46 -21.71
CA PHE A 424 -12.59 19.33 -22.20
C PHE A 424 -12.32 19.06 -23.68
N THR A 425 -11.55 19.96 -24.30
CA THR A 425 -11.10 19.84 -25.68
C THR A 425 -9.58 19.85 -25.69
N LEU A 426 -8.99 19.02 -26.55
CA LEU A 426 -7.57 18.96 -26.83
C LEU A 426 -7.34 19.35 -28.29
N ALA A 427 -6.20 19.99 -28.57
CA ALA A 427 -5.71 20.06 -29.93
C ALA A 427 -5.14 18.69 -30.33
N VAL A 428 -5.24 18.32 -31.60
CA VAL A 428 -4.65 17.11 -32.15
C VAL A 428 -3.20 17.44 -32.55
N PRO A 429 -2.19 17.02 -31.77
CA PRO A 429 -0.81 17.37 -32.03
C PRO A 429 -0.33 16.73 -33.33
N ARG A 430 0.34 17.51 -34.16
CA ARG A 430 1.01 17.03 -35.37
C ARG A 430 2.51 17.27 -35.31
N LYS A 431 3.28 16.24 -35.61
CA LYS A 431 4.73 16.29 -35.76
C LYS A 431 5.08 15.93 -37.21
N GLU A 432 5.76 16.85 -37.90
CA GLU A 432 6.16 16.68 -39.31
C GLU A 432 4.97 16.34 -40.25
N GLY A 433 3.78 16.88 -39.95
CA GLY A 433 2.56 16.64 -40.72
C GLY A 433 1.82 15.34 -40.37
N SER A 434 2.41 14.47 -39.53
CA SER A 434 1.78 13.25 -39.00
C SER A 434 1.23 13.46 -37.60
N LEU A 435 0.23 12.67 -37.20
CA LEU A 435 -0.32 12.68 -35.84
C LEU A 435 0.73 12.20 -34.82
N ASP A 436 0.86 12.93 -33.71
CA ASP A 436 1.58 12.45 -32.53
C ASP A 436 0.59 11.81 -31.53
N ALA A 437 0.26 10.54 -31.76
CA ALA A 437 -0.74 9.83 -30.96
C ALA A 437 -0.31 9.65 -29.49
N ALA A 438 1.00 9.57 -29.23
CA ALA A 438 1.53 9.45 -27.89
C ALA A 438 1.34 10.74 -27.08
N VAL A 439 1.62 11.90 -27.69
CA VAL A 439 1.36 13.20 -27.05
C VAL A 439 -0.13 13.41 -26.83
N LEU A 440 -0.98 13.08 -27.81
CA LEU A 440 -2.44 13.20 -27.66
C LEU A 440 -2.97 12.32 -26.51
N ALA A 441 -2.49 11.08 -26.41
CA ALA A 441 -2.87 10.17 -25.34
C ALA A 441 -2.40 10.65 -23.95
N ASP A 442 -1.18 11.21 -23.86
CA ASP A 442 -0.68 11.81 -22.62
C ASP A 442 -1.50 13.05 -22.21
N GLU A 443 -1.83 13.94 -23.15
CA GLU A 443 -2.67 15.11 -22.89
C GLU A 443 -4.09 14.71 -22.45
N LEU A 444 -4.65 13.66 -23.06
CA LEU A 444 -5.91 13.07 -22.63
C LEU A 444 -5.83 12.54 -21.21
N ALA A 445 -4.80 11.75 -20.88
CA ALA A 445 -4.58 11.24 -19.54
C ALA A 445 -4.47 12.39 -18.53
N GLY A 446 -3.77 13.47 -18.87
CA GLY A 446 -3.64 14.67 -18.03
C GLY A 446 -4.96 15.41 -17.84
N GLY A 447 -5.75 15.53 -18.91
CA GLY A 447 -7.09 16.09 -18.86
C GLY A 447 -8.02 15.29 -17.95
N VAL A 448 -8.06 13.96 -18.08
CA VAL A 448 -8.83 13.07 -17.20
C VAL A 448 -8.35 13.20 -15.74
N LEU A 449 -7.04 13.12 -15.50
CA LEU A 449 -6.43 13.23 -14.17
C LEU A 449 -6.85 14.51 -13.43
N SER A 450 -6.86 15.65 -14.14
CA SER A 450 -7.24 16.94 -13.56
C SER A 450 -8.68 17.01 -13.05
N ARG A 451 -9.56 16.11 -13.52
CA ARG A 451 -10.95 15.98 -13.02
C ARG A 451 -11.03 15.03 -11.83
N LEU A 452 -10.23 13.97 -11.84
CA LEU A 452 -10.24 12.90 -10.84
C LEU A 452 -9.55 13.29 -9.53
N VAL A 453 -8.44 14.02 -9.59
CA VAL A 453 -7.65 14.37 -8.41
C VAL A 453 -7.31 15.85 -8.41
N ARG A 454 -7.48 16.50 -7.25
CA ARG A 454 -7.10 17.90 -7.06
C ARG A 454 -6.09 18.00 -5.93
N ALA A 455 -5.08 18.85 -6.12
CA ALA A 455 -4.12 19.17 -5.08
C ALA A 455 -4.11 20.69 -4.85
N GLN A 456 -4.02 21.09 -3.59
CA GLN A 456 -4.04 22.49 -3.18
C GLN A 456 -2.99 22.72 -2.10
N VAL A 457 -2.29 23.85 -2.15
CA VAL A 457 -1.40 24.27 -1.08
C VAL A 457 -2.02 25.44 -0.32
N SER A 458 -1.94 25.42 1.01
CA SER A 458 -2.33 26.53 1.88
C SER A 458 -1.24 26.79 2.92
N GLN A 459 -1.21 27.99 3.49
CA GLN A 459 -0.30 28.28 4.60
C GLN A 459 -0.72 27.52 5.86
N GLY A 460 0.26 26.96 6.56
CA GLY A 460 0.11 26.30 7.85
C GLY A 460 0.55 27.21 9.02
N PRO A 461 0.42 26.73 10.27
CA PRO A 461 0.89 27.46 11.45
C PRO A 461 2.41 27.62 11.40
N ARG A 462 2.94 28.75 11.89
CA ARG A 462 4.38 28.93 12.00
C ARG A 462 4.95 27.97 13.05
N GLU A 463 6.02 27.27 12.70
CA GLU A 463 6.77 26.43 13.63
C GLU A 463 8.19 26.98 13.79
N LYS A 464 8.59 27.28 15.03
CA LYS A 464 9.93 27.82 15.35
C LYS A 464 10.31 29.05 14.49
N GLY A 465 9.34 29.91 14.18
CA GLY A 465 9.53 31.12 13.37
C GLY A 465 9.56 30.89 11.85
N LYS A 466 9.57 29.64 11.37
CA LYS A 466 9.50 29.31 9.94
C LYS A 466 8.06 29.18 9.46
N ALA A 467 7.80 29.54 8.20
CA ALA A 467 6.52 29.28 7.56
C ALA A 467 6.39 27.77 7.31
N THR A 468 5.22 27.20 7.62
CA THR A 468 4.85 25.85 7.18
C THR A 468 3.70 25.94 6.18
N TYR A 469 3.50 24.90 5.42
CA TYR A 469 2.43 24.78 4.44
C TYR A 469 1.66 23.48 4.68
N ARG A 470 0.45 23.42 4.13
CA ARG A 470 -0.38 22.23 4.09
C ARG A 470 -0.72 21.93 2.64
N ILE A 471 -0.48 20.70 2.21
CA ILE A 471 -0.87 20.20 0.89
C ILE A 471 -2.09 19.33 1.10
N LYS A 472 -3.24 19.79 0.60
CA LYS A 472 -4.49 19.03 0.59
C LYS A 472 -4.63 18.33 -0.75
N ILE A 473 -4.85 17.02 -0.70
CA ILE A 473 -5.14 16.16 -1.85
C ILE A 473 -6.59 15.72 -1.73
N ASP A 474 -7.38 16.00 -2.75
CA ASP A 474 -8.78 15.61 -2.85
C ASP A 474 -8.93 14.54 -3.92
N ASN A 475 -9.30 13.32 -3.52
CA ASN A 475 -9.69 12.25 -4.42
C ASN A 475 -11.16 12.42 -4.78
N ALA A 476 -11.43 12.97 -5.96
CA ALA A 476 -12.78 13.13 -6.46
C ALA A 476 -13.27 11.88 -7.21
N SER A 477 -12.41 10.92 -7.53
CA SER A 477 -12.78 9.71 -8.28
C SER A 477 -13.66 8.75 -7.45
N PRO A 478 -14.34 7.78 -8.11
CA PRO A 478 -15.02 6.68 -7.43
C PRO A 478 -14.05 5.57 -6.98
N LEU A 479 -12.74 5.74 -7.18
CA LEU A 479 -11.69 4.72 -6.94
C LEU A 479 -10.77 5.15 -5.79
N ILE A 480 -9.87 4.27 -5.36
CA ILE A 480 -8.86 4.59 -4.33
C ILE A 480 -7.64 5.22 -4.98
N LEU A 481 -7.12 6.29 -4.38
CA LEU A 481 -5.86 6.92 -4.78
C LEU A 481 -4.71 6.43 -3.90
N ASN A 482 -3.81 5.62 -4.47
CA ASN A 482 -2.68 4.97 -3.81
C ASN A 482 -1.33 5.67 -4.03
N GLY A 483 -1.24 6.49 -5.06
CA GLY A 483 -0.02 7.22 -5.41
C GLY A 483 -0.33 8.48 -6.20
N LEU A 484 0.50 9.50 -6.03
CA LEU A 484 0.35 10.79 -6.72
C LEU A 484 1.71 11.40 -7.05
N ALA A 485 1.89 11.95 -8.23
CA ALA A 485 3.01 12.85 -8.51
C ALA A 485 2.53 14.30 -8.59
N ILE A 486 3.23 15.21 -7.90
CA ILE A 486 2.89 16.64 -7.86
C ILE A 486 4.06 17.52 -8.29
N ALA A 487 3.74 18.62 -8.95
CA ALA A 487 4.68 19.66 -9.35
C ALA A 487 4.04 21.04 -9.27
N GLY A 488 4.84 22.10 -9.35
CA GLY A 488 4.36 23.47 -9.52
C GLY A 488 3.62 23.66 -10.85
N VAL A 489 2.74 24.66 -10.88
CA VAL A 489 1.97 25.04 -12.10
C VAL A 489 2.80 25.82 -13.12
N GLU A 490 3.97 26.34 -12.74
CA GLU A 490 4.81 27.15 -13.63
C GLU A 490 5.56 26.28 -14.67
N LYS A 491 5.64 26.75 -15.93
CA LYS A 491 6.46 26.10 -16.96
C LYS A 491 7.94 26.21 -16.56
N GLY A 492 8.65 25.08 -16.54
CA GLY A 492 10.02 24.99 -16.04
C GLY A 492 10.14 24.73 -14.54
N ALA A 493 9.02 24.49 -13.84
CA ALA A 493 9.06 23.97 -12.47
C ALA A 493 9.81 22.63 -12.42
N GLU A 494 10.51 22.40 -11.31
CA GLU A 494 11.36 21.23 -11.05
C GLU A 494 10.63 19.89 -11.24
N GLU A 495 11.40 18.79 -11.32
CA GLU A 495 10.87 17.45 -11.59
C GLU A 495 9.71 17.09 -10.63
N PRO A 496 8.63 16.45 -11.14
CA PRO A 496 7.52 16.06 -10.30
C PRO A 496 7.95 15.13 -9.17
N LYS A 497 7.41 15.35 -7.97
CA LYS A 497 7.69 14.51 -6.81
C LYS A 497 6.59 13.50 -6.59
N GLU A 498 6.98 12.23 -6.50
CA GLU A 498 6.07 11.14 -6.20
C GLU A 498 5.78 11.05 -4.69
N LEU A 499 4.52 11.26 -4.36
CA LEU A 499 3.89 10.92 -3.09
C LEU A 499 3.30 9.51 -3.21
N SER A 500 4.17 8.54 -3.01
CA SER A 500 3.85 7.12 -2.98
C SER A 500 3.43 6.66 -1.57
N GLY A 501 2.68 5.57 -1.44
CA GLY A 501 2.25 5.09 -0.11
C GLY A 501 1.23 6.00 0.58
N ILE A 502 0.43 6.72 -0.21
CA ILE A 502 -0.81 7.36 0.23
C ILE A 502 -1.96 6.35 0.04
N CYS A 503 -3.07 6.55 0.74
CA CYS A 503 -4.26 5.73 0.56
C CYS A 503 -5.48 6.61 0.86
N ILE A 504 -6.12 7.13 -0.19
CA ILE A 504 -7.26 8.05 -0.08
C ILE A 504 -8.48 7.40 -0.70
N SER A 505 -9.46 7.01 0.12
CA SER A 505 -10.75 6.45 -0.32
C SER A 505 -11.48 7.38 -1.31
N PRO A 506 -12.43 6.85 -2.09
CA PRO A 506 -13.27 7.65 -2.98
C PRO A 506 -13.93 8.83 -2.25
N ARG A 507 -13.95 9.98 -2.90
CA ARG A 507 -14.59 11.21 -2.38
C ARG A 507 -14.08 11.64 -1.00
N ARG A 508 -12.81 11.35 -0.69
CA ARG A 508 -12.13 11.79 0.54
C ARG A 508 -10.93 12.69 0.23
N SER A 509 -10.44 13.32 1.29
CA SER A 509 -9.30 14.22 1.26
C SER A 509 -8.24 13.75 2.24
N MET A 510 -6.98 14.00 1.93
CA MET A 510 -5.88 13.91 2.90
C MET A 510 -5.08 15.21 2.88
N THR A 511 -4.58 15.64 4.03
CA THR A 511 -3.76 16.85 4.15
C THR A 511 -2.44 16.50 4.78
N PHE A 512 -1.35 16.91 4.15
CA PHE A 512 0.01 16.67 4.61
C PHE A 512 0.68 18.00 4.98
N PRO A 513 1.46 18.05 6.07
CA PRO A 513 2.34 19.18 6.31
C PRO A 513 3.48 19.20 5.29
N ALA A 514 3.86 20.39 4.85
CA ALA A 514 5.01 20.61 3.97
C ALA A 514 5.86 21.76 4.51
N SER A 515 7.18 21.59 4.48
CA SER A 515 8.10 22.65 4.87
C SER A 515 8.19 23.73 3.79
N GLU A 516 8.69 24.91 4.14
CA GLU A 516 8.91 25.97 3.17
C GLU A 516 9.93 25.56 2.10
N GLU A 517 10.94 24.76 2.47
CA GLU A 517 11.95 24.23 1.56
C GLU A 517 11.31 23.34 0.48
N VAL A 518 10.46 22.38 0.86
CA VAL A 518 9.74 21.50 -0.09
C VAL A 518 8.83 22.31 -1.02
N VAL A 519 8.13 23.32 -0.49
CA VAL A 519 7.24 24.17 -1.30
C VAL A 519 8.02 25.03 -2.30
N LYS A 520 9.24 25.44 -1.97
CA LYS A 520 10.13 26.20 -2.87
C LYS A 520 10.72 25.32 -3.96
N GLU A 521 11.30 24.18 -3.58
CA GLU A 521 11.89 23.17 -4.48
C GLU A 521 10.86 22.80 -5.57
N LEU A 522 9.67 22.35 -5.15
CA LEU A 522 8.64 21.92 -6.08
C LEU A 522 7.85 23.06 -6.76
N GLY A 523 8.18 24.32 -6.50
CA GLY A 523 7.48 25.46 -7.09
C GLY A 523 5.99 25.56 -6.75
N LEU A 524 5.55 25.05 -5.59
CA LEU A 524 4.12 24.87 -5.27
C LEU A 524 3.41 26.18 -4.90
N LYS A 525 4.15 27.26 -4.59
CA LYS A 525 3.59 28.51 -4.05
C LYS A 525 2.46 29.13 -4.87
N LYS A 526 2.51 28.99 -6.20
CA LYS A 526 1.50 29.56 -7.11
C LYS A 526 0.37 28.59 -7.46
N GLY A 527 0.47 27.34 -7.03
CA GLY A 527 -0.49 26.29 -7.32
C GLY A 527 0.19 24.92 -7.44
N VAL A 528 -0.61 23.88 -7.24
CA VAL A 528 -0.16 22.48 -7.37
C VAL A 528 -0.80 21.88 -8.62
N ARG A 529 0.03 21.26 -9.45
CA ARG A 529 -0.38 20.45 -10.58
C ARG A 529 -0.11 18.99 -10.26
N VAL A 530 -1.13 18.15 -10.45
CA VAL A 530 -0.97 16.69 -10.42
C VAL A 530 -0.49 16.24 -11.79
N THR A 531 0.62 15.51 -11.84
CA THR A 531 1.25 15.06 -13.09
C THR A 531 1.01 13.60 -13.39
N ALA A 532 0.92 12.76 -12.35
CA ALA A 532 0.61 11.33 -12.44
C ALA A 532 -0.17 10.86 -11.22
N ALA A 533 -0.89 9.74 -11.33
CA ALA A 533 -1.59 9.10 -10.22
C ALA A 533 -1.57 7.58 -10.36
N ASP A 534 -1.83 6.92 -9.24
CA ASP A 534 -2.19 5.51 -9.17
C ASP A 534 -3.59 5.37 -8.55
N LEU A 535 -4.58 5.10 -9.40
CA LEU A 535 -5.98 4.88 -9.02
C LEU A 535 -6.34 3.39 -8.97
N SER A 536 -5.35 2.50 -9.05
CA SER A 536 -5.54 1.05 -9.15
C SER A 536 -5.79 0.36 -7.81
N GLY A 537 -6.10 1.12 -6.75
CA GLY A 537 -6.48 0.50 -5.48
C GLY A 537 -7.88 -0.11 -5.59
N LEU A 538 -7.95 -1.45 -5.54
CA LEU A 538 -9.14 -2.33 -5.58
C LEU A 538 -10.06 -2.22 -6.81
#